data_AF-A0AAW1CXX1-F1
#
_entry.id   AF-A0AAW1CXX1-F1
#
_cell.length_a   1.000
_cell.length_b   1.000
_cell.length_c   1.000
_cell.angle_alpha   90.00
_cell.angle_beta   90.00
_cell.angle_gamma   90.00
#
_symmetry.space_group_name_H-M   'P 1'
#
loop_
_entity.id
_entity.type
_entity.pdbx_description
1 polymer ?
#
loop_
_entity_poly.entity_id
_entity_poly.type
_entity_poly.pdbx_seq_one_letter_code
_entity_poly.pdbx_strand_id
1 'polypeptide(L)'
;MATITVSCHEDSYTFIQRRIIVLKEKFPFRIGRCYHKEKFASNNALFDTKNALISHNHAFFVLVDTKVHIEDYSINGTFVNGKRINKSELYEIYSGDVIQLAYAQPVIFKVRISSEADLRFKDLINEKYPHPLHFYLKPPTAHVELSLIVDKTEKRFHVLKELEKFGEKEMLKCNTNSAILNVMKDKHEDYFNLITLTFDTLESEYSCLEMENITHHILCIGFCRYSHLHHWFIKQESKLLHAKWMHFNNLEKIDLLHSYQIQYQWVDSREREKLMKEYPNFIDANLDLVKIHFSKVVNVITSKDYLLINGYVYIPLNILIMAMIVKFEALIEHKLKTINSRLDLIADEKRIYSVVNYIERQFLSSDFHPRSRVVLSNMIDQLSDQSFPLCMNILNYYLNKKHHLRNGGRFQYGLFLKGIGLPLSESLKFWKNHFTKIMDENQFNKSYSYHIRHIYGTVGKMFSYPAKNCTTILKDNPGPLDYHGCPFSTLDYNRIMFELKRNNINDNDCREIWNSMSNGLAQVACAKYFNAIHKSTEDLISHPNLYFERSQTLKLTVDCCKCGDNENNQKLCKKGCAPEW
;
A
#
# COMPACT_ATOMS: atom_id res chain seq x y z
N MET A 1 7.53 3.72 -41.37
CA MET A 1 6.14 3.99 -40.90
C MET A 1 6.19 4.68 -39.54
N ALA A 2 5.11 5.31 -39.07
CA ALA A 2 5.07 5.92 -37.73
C ALA A 2 3.79 5.52 -36.99
N THR A 3 3.84 5.50 -35.66
CA THR A 3 2.65 5.26 -34.83
C THR A 3 2.36 6.47 -33.96
N ILE A 4 1.10 6.91 -33.90
CA ILE A 4 0.64 7.91 -32.96
C ILE A 4 -0.24 7.22 -31.92
N THR A 5 0.15 7.31 -30.65
CA THR A 5 -0.75 7.05 -29.54
C THR A 5 -1.45 8.34 -29.15
N VAL A 6 -2.79 8.32 -29.15
CA VAL A 6 -3.65 9.43 -28.75
C VAL A 6 -4.22 9.13 -27.37
N SER A 7 -4.00 10.03 -26.42
CA SER A 7 -4.47 9.88 -25.05
C SER A 7 -5.35 11.02 -24.60
N CYS A 8 -6.50 10.71 -24.00
CA CYS A 8 -7.49 11.69 -23.55
C CYS A 8 -6.88 12.63 -22.52
N HIS A 9 -7.03 13.94 -22.73
CA HIS A 9 -6.68 14.95 -21.74
C HIS A 9 -7.80 15.08 -20.69
N GLU A 10 -7.45 15.48 -19.46
CA GLU A 10 -8.40 15.57 -18.33
C GLU A 10 -9.56 16.55 -18.62
N ASP A 11 -9.26 17.66 -19.31
CA ASP A 11 -10.23 18.68 -19.72
C ASP A 11 -11.03 18.35 -21.01
N SER A 12 -10.86 17.14 -21.56
CA SER A 12 -11.51 16.74 -22.81
C SER A 12 -12.90 16.12 -22.59
N TYR A 13 -13.75 16.24 -23.60
CA TYR A 13 -14.83 15.27 -23.79
C TYR A 13 -14.28 13.83 -23.74
N THR A 14 -14.90 12.95 -22.95
CA THR A 14 -14.35 11.61 -22.64
C THR A 14 -14.35 10.71 -23.88
N PHE A 15 -13.19 10.11 -24.16
CA PHE A 15 -13.05 9.04 -25.14
C PHE A 15 -12.01 8.03 -24.65
N ILE A 16 -11.83 6.90 -25.36
CA ILE A 16 -10.81 5.89 -25.01
C ILE A 16 -9.44 6.56 -24.85
N GLN A 17 -8.91 6.54 -23.64
CA GLN A 17 -7.70 7.24 -23.19
C GLN A 17 -6.41 6.71 -23.81
N ARG A 18 -6.46 5.61 -24.56
CA ARG A 18 -5.37 5.23 -25.44
C ARG A 18 -5.87 4.70 -26.77
N ARG A 19 -5.51 5.38 -27.85
CA ARG A 19 -5.73 4.90 -29.23
C ARG A 19 -4.44 4.88 -30.00
N ILE A 20 -4.21 3.84 -30.79
CA ILE A 20 -2.95 3.65 -31.50
C ILE A 20 -3.22 3.70 -33.00
N ILE A 21 -2.73 4.74 -33.63
CA ILE A 21 -2.93 5.03 -35.05
C ILE A 21 -1.63 4.73 -35.78
N VAL A 22 -1.69 3.88 -36.80
CA VAL A 22 -0.53 3.60 -37.66
C VAL A 22 -0.60 4.51 -38.87
N LEU A 23 0.40 5.38 -39.01
CA LEU A 23 0.58 6.24 -40.16
C LEU A 23 1.46 5.57 -41.20
N LYS A 24 0.98 5.64 -42.45
CA LYS A 24 1.74 5.29 -43.64
C LYS A 24 2.03 6.57 -44.40
N GLU A 25 3.22 6.64 -44.97
CA GLU A 25 3.65 7.79 -45.76
C GLU A 25 2.66 8.02 -46.92
N LYS A 26 2.32 9.28 -47.20
CA LYS A 26 1.33 9.70 -48.21
C LYS A 26 -0.14 9.31 -47.97
N PHE A 27 -0.47 8.67 -46.84
CA PHE A 27 -1.86 8.35 -46.48
C PHE A 27 -2.30 9.18 -45.25
N PRO A 28 -3.02 10.31 -45.44
CA PRO A 28 -3.49 11.12 -44.34
C PRO A 28 -4.52 10.37 -43.50
N PHE A 29 -4.37 10.42 -42.18
CA PHE A 29 -5.24 9.73 -41.24
C PHE A 29 -6.26 10.70 -40.64
N ARG A 30 -7.55 10.45 -40.89
CA ARG A 30 -8.64 11.36 -40.53
C ARG A 30 -8.85 11.46 -39.01
N ILE A 31 -8.98 12.69 -38.52
CA ILE A 31 -9.36 13.07 -37.16
C ILE A 31 -10.67 13.85 -37.21
N GLY A 32 -11.66 13.46 -36.41
CA GLY A 32 -12.92 14.21 -36.33
C GLY A 32 -14.09 13.42 -35.77
N ARG A 33 -15.29 13.98 -35.91
CA ARG A 33 -16.52 13.36 -35.42
C ARG A 33 -16.94 12.17 -36.28
N CYS A 34 -17.38 11.07 -35.66
CA CYS A 34 -17.85 9.89 -36.39
C CYS A 34 -19.10 10.17 -37.26
N TYR A 35 -19.19 9.51 -38.42
CA TYR A 35 -20.45 9.41 -39.16
C TYR A 35 -21.38 8.35 -38.53
N HIS A 36 -22.68 8.41 -38.81
CA HIS A 36 -23.71 7.58 -38.16
C HIS A 36 -23.47 6.04 -38.24
N LYS A 37 -22.72 5.56 -39.23
CA LYS A 37 -22.39 4.14 -39.42
C LYS A 37 -20.99 3.75 -38.96
N GLU A 38 -20.17 4.70 -38.55
CA GLU A 38 -18.79 4.45 -38.13
C GLU A 38 -18.72 4.11 -36.65
N LYS A 39 -17.81 3.21 -36.30
CA LYS A 39 -17.51 2.89 -34.91
C LYS A 39 -16.18 3.54 -34.52
N PHE A 40 -16.17 4.25 -33.40
CA PHE A 40 -14.91 4.62 -32.76
C PHE A 40 -14.22 3.34 -32.26
N ALA A 41 -12.89 3.29 -32.37
CA ALA A 41 -12.13 2.10 -32.04
C ALA A 41 -10.76 2.49 -31.46
N SER A 42 -10.08 1.53 -30.83
CA SER A 42 -8.73 1.70 -30.30
C SER A 42 -7.68 2.01 -31.37
N ASN A 43 -8.02 1.90 -32.67
CA ASN A 43 -7.12 2.12 -33.79
C ASN A 43 -7.51 3.30 -34.70
N ASN A 44 -8.43 4.18 -34.28
CA ASN A 44 -8.82 5.36 -35.07
C ASN A 44 -8.90 6.67 -34.26
N ALA A 45 -8.95 7.80 -34.95
CA ALA A 45 -9.04 9.15 -34.36
C ALA A 45 -10.45 9.74 -34.50
N LEU A 46 -11.47 8.88 -34.41
CA LEU A 46 -12.87 9.28 -34.56
C LEU A 46 -13.55 9.43 -33.20
N PHE A 47 -14.22 10.55 -32.98
CA PHE A 47 -14.83 10.87 -31.70
C PHE A 47 -16.35 10.78 -31.79
N ASP A 48 -16.94 9.97 -30.91
CA ASP A 48 -18.40 9.91 -30.73
C ASP A 48 -18.83 11.07 -29.83
N THR A 49 -18.93 12.24 -30.44
CA THR A 49 -19.29 13.48 -29.75
C THR A 49 -20.53 14.09 -30.39
N LYS A 50 -21.47 14.53 -29.55
CA LYS A 50 -22.62 15.33 -29.99
C LYS A 50 -22.23 16.76 -30.35
N ASN A 51 -20.99 17.17 -30.07
CA ASN A 51 -20.50 18.51 -30.35
C ASN A 51 -20.40 18.76 -31.87
N ALA A 52 -21.30 19.59 -32.41
CA ALA A 52 -21.31 19.97 -33.82
C ALA A 52 -20.14 20.89 -34.21
N LEU A 53 -19.41 21.44 -33.24
CA LEU A 53 -18.23 22.26 -33.50
C LEU A 53 -17.04 21.43 -33.99
N ILE A 54 -17.07 20.11 -33.78
CA ILE A 54 -16.06 19.19 -34.31
C ILE A 54 -16.57 18.62 -35.64
N SER A 55 -16.00 19.11 -36.74
CA SER A 55 -16.27 18.59 -38.08
C SER A 55 -15.96 17.09 -38.21
N HIS A 56 -16.61 16.41 -39.16
CA HIS A 56 -16.31 15.01 -39.45
C HIS A 56 -14.89 14.80 -39.99
N ASN A 57 -14.44 15.72 -40.84
CA ASN A 57 -13.07 15.80 -41.35
C ASN A 57 -12.38 17.01 -40.70
N HIS A 58 -12.20 17.00 -39.39
CA HIS A 58 -11.71 18.16 -38.64
C HIS A 58 -10.25 18.46 -38.94
N ALA A 59 -9.41 17.42 -38.83
CA ALA A 59 -7.98 17.50 -39.08
C ALA A 59 -7.47 16.15 -39.62
N PHE A 60 -6.23 16.11 -40.06
CA PHE A 60 -5.57 14.89 -40.51
C PHE A 60 -4.18 14.78 -39.92
N PHE A 61 -3.80 13.58 -39.47
CA PHE A 61 -2.40 13.26 -39.24
C PHE A 61 -1.72 12.88 -40.54
N VAL A 62 -0.54 13.43 -40.81
CA VAL A 62 0.21 13.20 -42.04
C VAL A 62 1.64 12.83 -41.69
N LEU A 63 2.17 11.78 -42.30
CA LEU A 63 3.58 11.39 -42.20
C LEU A 63 4.33 11.84 -43.45
N VAL A 64 5.31 12.72 -43.29
CA VAL A 64 6.17 13.27 -44.37
C VAL A 64 7.61 13.19 -43.92
N ASP A 65 8.49 12.55 -44.70
CA ASP A 65 9.93 12.47 -44.42
C ASP A 65 10.23 12.01 -42.98
N THR A 66 9.55 10.96 -42.52
CA THR A 66 9.61 10.41 -41.14
C THR A 66 9.07 11.31 -40.03
N LYS A 67 8.64 12.54 -40.34
CA LYS A 67 8.07 13.50 -39.39
C LYS A 67 6.55 13.48 -39.43
N VAL A 68 5.95 13.54 -38.24
CA VAL A 68 4.50 13.57 -38.09
C VAL A 68 4.01 15.01 -38.05
N HIS A 69 2.98 15.27 -38.83
CA HIS A 69 2.32 16.56 -38.92
C HIS A 69 0.83 16.41 -38.64
N ILE A 70 0.20 17.51 -38.24
CA ILE A 70 -1.25 17.67 -38.23
C ILE A 70 -1.65 18.79 -39.19
N GLU A 71 -2.75 18.59 -39.89
CA GLU A 71 -3.30 19.56 -40.84
C GLU A 71 -4.77 19.84 -40.49
N ASP A 72 -5.10 21.11 -40.21
CA ASP A 72 -6.46 21.54 -39.87
C ASP A 72 -7.31 21.81 -41.11
N TYR A 73 -8.53 21.27 -41.15
CA TYR A 73 -9.54 21.57 -42.19
C TYR A 73 -10.83 22.15 -41.60
N SER A 74 -10.87 22.31 -40.27
CA SER A 74 -12.07 22.68 -39.56
C SER A 74 -12.45 24.16 -39.74
N ILE A 75 -13.64 24.50 -39.29
CA ILE A 75 -14.09 25.90 -39.16
C ILE A 75 -13.67 26.44 -37.79
N ASN A 76 -13.78 25.60 -36.75
CA ASN A 76 -13.61 26.00 -35.35
C ASN A 76 -12.16 25.89 -34.85
N GLY A 77 -11.23 25.52 -35.72
CA GLY A 77 -9.80 25.49 -35.48
C GLY A 77 -9.30 24.27 -34.72
N THR A 78 -8.08 23.90 -35.06
CA THR A 78 -7.24 22.97 -34.29
C THR A 78 -6.18 23.77 -33.52
N PHE A 79 -5.85 23.34 -32.31
CA PHE A 79 -4.86 23.99 -31.46
C PHE A 79 -3.83 22.95 -31.00
N VAL A 80 -2.56 23.32 -30.97
CA VAL A 80 -1.47 22.50 -30.45
C VAL A 80 -0.82 23.27 -29.30
N ASN A 81 -0.76 22.68 -28.11
CA ASN A 81 -0.27 23.29 -26.87
C ASN A 81 -0.90 24.67 -26.60
N GLY A 82 -2.21 24.80 -26.85
CA GLY A 82 -2.97 26.04 -26.66
C GLY A 82 -2.83 27.07 -27.78
N LYS A 83 -1.96 26.85 -28.79
CA LYS A 83 -1.80 27.74 -29.94
C LYS A 83 -2.60 27.25 -31.14
N ARG A 84 -3.42 28.11 -31.74
CA ARG A 84 -4.16 27.79 -32.98
C ARG A 84 -3.18 27.59 -34.14
N ILE A 85 -3.34 26.52 -34.89
CA ILE A 85 -2.55 26.26 -36.10
C ILE A 85 -3.27 26.81 -37.34
N ASN A 86 -2.53 27.04 -38.42
CA ASN A 86 -3.08 27.52 -39.68
C ASN A 86 -3.88 26.42 -40.39
N LYS A 87 -4.95 26.83 -41.08
CA LYS A 87 -5.81 25.93 -41.84
C LYS A 87 -5.13 25.51 -43.14
N SER A 88 -5.20 24.21 -43.46
CA SER A 88 -4.63 23.60 -44.67
C SER A 88 -3.12 23.78 -44.82
N GLU A 89 -2.41 23.92 -43.69
CA GLU A 89 -0.95 23.92 -43.63
C GLU A 89 -0.47 22.76 -42.75
N LEU A 90 0.64 22.13 -43.13
CA LEU A 90 1.28 21.10 -42.32
C LEU A 90 1.93 21.74 -41.10
N TYR A 91 1.51 21.30 -39.91
CA TYR A 91 2.12 21.68 -38.64
C TYR A 91 2.82 20.46 -38.04
N GLU A 92 4.15 20.51 -37.92
CA GLU A 92 4.94 19.43 -37.29
C GLU A 92 4.56 19.29 -35.82
N ILE A 93 4.30 18.06 -35.38
CA ILE A 93 3.93 17.74 -33.99
C ILE A 93 4.91 16.75 -33.37
N TYR A 94 5.04 16.82 -32.06
CA TYR A 94 6.00 16.05 -31.27
C TYR A 94 5.31 15.23 -30.19
N SER A 95 5.98 14.15 -29.75
CA SER A 95 5.55 13.42 -28.56
C SER A 95 5.45 14.36 -27.37
N GLY A 96 4.31 14.35 -26.69
CA GLY A 96 4.04 15.27 -25.59
C GLY A 96 3.02 16.35 -25.93
N ASP A 97 2.85 16.68 -27.21
CA ASP A 97 1.95 17.75 -27.63
C ASP A 97 0.50 17.47 -27.26
N VAL A 98 -0.20 18.50 -26.79
CA VAL A 98 -1.62 18.48 -26.49
C VAL A 98 -2.38 19.12 -27.65
N ILE A 99 -3.20 18.32 -28.30
CA ILE A 99 -4.01 18.72 -29.45
C ILE A 99 -5.44 18.94 -29.00
N GLN A 100 -6.00 20.10 -29.32
CA GLN A 100 -7.37 20.47 -29.03
C GLN A 100 -8.14 20.71 -30.35
N LEU A 101 -9.30 20.06 -30.47
CA LEU A 101 -10.24 20.23 -31.58
C LEU A 101 -11.41 21.11 -31.13
N ALA A 102 -11.62 22.23 -31.84
CA ALA A 102 -12.58 23.28 -31.52
C ALA A 102 -12.29 24.06 -30.22
N TYR A 103 -12.82 25.28 -30.11
CA TYR A 103 -12.62 26.17 -28.96
C TYR A 103 -13.59 25.93 -27.80
N ALA A 104 -14.80 25.39 -28.08
CA ALA A 104 -15.84 25.16 -27.08
C ALA A 104 -16.28 23.69 -27.07
N GLN A 105 -16.44 23.14 -25.86
CA GLN A 105 -16.62 21.70 -25.61
C GLN A 105 -15.58 20.84 -26.37
N PRO A 106 -14.29 21.14 -26.22
CA PRO A 106 -13.26 20.57 -27.07
C PRO A 106 -13.08 19.06 -26.87
N VAL A 107 -12.56 18.43 -27.90
CA VAL A 107 -11.86 17.15 -27.77
C VAL A 107 -10.38 17.49 -27.64
N ILE A 108 -9.78 17.16 -26.50
CA ILE A 108 -8.38 17.45 -26.16
C ILE A 108 -7.65 16.13 -25.93
N PHE A 109 -6.49 15.98 -26.56
CA PHE A 109 -5.72 14.76 -26.43
C PHE A 109 -4.22 15.00 -26.56
N LYS A 110 -3.46 14.25 -25.79
CA LYS A 110 -2.00 14.21 -25.86
C LYS A 110 -1.58 13.20 -26.93
N VAL A 111 -0.60 13.55 -27.76
CA VAL A 111 0.00 12.64 -28.73
C VAL A 111 1.33 12.08 -28.22
N ARG A 112 1.58 10.80 -28.49
CA ARG A 112 2.89 10.15 -28.38
C ARG A 112 3.22 9.53 -29.72
N ILE A 113 4.26 10.03 -30.37
CA ILE A 113 4.75 9.56 -31.67
C ILE A 113 5.84 8.51 -31.41
N SER A 114 5.79 7.42 -32.17
CA SER A 114 6.68 6.28 -32.03
C SER A 114 7.20 5.87 -33.41
N SER A 115 8.50 5.60 -33.47
CA SER A 115 9.23 5.16 -34.65
C SER A 115 8.99 3.67 -34.95
N GLU A 116 9.61 3.17 -36.01
CA GLU A 116 9.55 1.75 -36.36
C GLU A 116 10.27 0.85 -35.34
N ALA A 117 11.33 1.34 -34.70
CA ALA A 117 12.01 0.63 -33.60
C ALA A 117 11.11 0.50 -32.35
N ASP A 118 10.22 1.47 -32.13
CA ASP A 118 9.24 1.45 -31.03
C ASP A 118 8.09 0.46 -31.26
N LEU A 119 7.85 0.02 -32.51
CA LEU A 119 6.79 -0.97 -32.81
C LEU A 119 7.06 -2.33 -32.14
N ARG A 120 8.33 -2.72 -31.95
CA ARG A 120 8.64 -3.94 -31.21
C ARG A 120 8.13 -3.87 -29.76
N PHE A 121 8.32 -2.73 -29.10
CA PHE A 121 7.84 -2.52 -27.74
C PHE A 121 6.31 -2.45 -27.68
N LYS A 122 5.67 -1.92 -28.72
CA LYS A 122 4.20 -2.00 -28.87
C LYS A 122 3.72 -3.44 -28.85
N ASP A 123 4.32 -4.31 -29.66
CA ASP A 123 3.92 -5.72 -29.73
C ASP A 123 4.15 -6.43 -28.39
N LEU A 124 5.30 -6.16 -27.75
CA LEU A 124 5.60 -6.67 -26.40
C LEU A 124 4.62 -6.19 -25.33
N ILE A 125 4.23 -4.90 -25.34
CA ILE A 125 3.23 -4.35 -24.41
C ILE A 125 1.88 -5.03 -24.66
N ASN A 126 1.43 -5.12 -25.91
CA ASN A 126 0.13 -5.74 -26.22
C ASN A 126 0.10 -7.23 -25.85
N GLU A 127 1.22 -7.94 -26.01
CA GLU A 127 1.32 -9.36 -25.69
C GLU A 127 1.40 -9.61 -24.17
N LYS A 128 2.27 -8.88 -23.46
CA LYS A 128 2.57 -9.13 -22.05
C LYS A 128 1.72 -8.29 -21.08
N TYR A 129 1.38 -7.07 -21.46
CA TYR A 129 0.69 -6.08 -20.64
C TYR A 129 -0.49 -5.45 -21.42
N PRO A 130 -1.45 -6.26 -21.91
CA PRO A 130 -2.56 -5.76 -22.74
C PRO A 130 -3.41 -4.72 -22.01
N HIS A 131 -3.41 -4.75 -20.68
CA HIS A 131 -3.96 -3.69 -19.85
C HIS A 131 -2.87 -3.13 -18.92
N PRO A 132 -2.81 -1.79 -18.75
CA PRO A 132 -1.85 -1.15 -17.85
C PRO A 132 -2.08 -1.49 -16.37
N LEU A 133 -3.30 -1.92 -16.03
CA LEU A 133 -3.66 -2.50 -14.74
C LEU A 133 -3.72 -4.02 -14.88
N HIS A 134 -2.83 -4.73 -14.18
CA HIS A 134 -2.74 -6.18 -14.23
C HIS A 134 -2.62 -6.84 -12.85
N PHE A 135 -3.09 -8.08 -12.73
CA PHE A 135 -3.13 -8.83 -11.47
C PHE A 135 -1.86 -9.66 -11.18
N TYR A 136 -0.77 -9.41 -11.92
CA TYR A 136 0.53 -10.09 -11.74
C TYR A 136 0.42 -11.63 -11.70
N LEU A 137 -0.39 -12.18 -12.62
CA LEU A 137 -0.75 -13.61 -12.66
C LEU A 137 0.40 -14.50 -13.15
N LYS A 138 1.23 -13.98 -14.05
CA LYS A 138 2.35 -14.71 -14.66
C LYS A 138 3.69 -14.19 -14.10
N PRO A 139 4.53 -15.08 -13.53
CA PRO A 139 5.87 -14.70 -13.11
C PRO A 139 6.69 -14.11 -14.27
N PRO A 140 7.49 -13.07 -14.01
CA PRO A 140 8.38 -12.49 -15.02
C PRO A 140 9.50 -13.47 -15.36
N THR A 141 9.90 -13.50 -16.64
CA THR A 141 11.00 -14.33 -17.16
C THR A 141 12.16 -13.50 -17.70
N ALA A 142 12.14 -12.19 -17.46
CA ALA A 142 13.15 -11.26 -17.96
C ALA A 142 14.47 -11.41 -17.18
N HIS A 143 15.58 -11.21 -17.89
CA HIS A 143 16.90 -11.13 -17.27
C HIS A 143 17.20 -9.69 -16.90
N VAL A 144 17.38 -9.43 -15.61
CA VAL A 144 17.62 -8.08 -15.06
C VAL A 144 18.79 -8.12 -14.07
N GLU A 145 19.60 -7.06 -14.04
CA GLU A 145 20.68 -6.93 -13.08
C GLU A 145 20.15 -6.85 -11.63
N LEU A 146 20.84 -7.52 -10.71
CA LEU A 146 20.43 -7.58 -9.31
C LEU A 146 20.36 -6.19 -8.66
N SER A 147 21.33 -5.32 -8.95
CA SER A 147 21.38 -3.93 -8.46
C SER A 147 20.10 -3.16 -8.82
N LEU A 148 19.65 -3.30 -10.07
CA LEU A 148 18.43 -2.67 -10.55
C LEU A 148 17.18 -3.26 -9.90
N ILE A 149 17.14 -4.58 -9.67
CA ILE A 149 16.06 -5.22 -8.93
C ILE A 149 15.97 -4.66 -7.51
N VAL A 150 17.11 -4.53 -6.81
CA VAL A 150 17.14 -3.99 -5.44
C VAL A 150 16.60 -2.56 -5.41
N ASP A 151 17.15 -1.66 -6.24
CA ASP A 151 16.75 -0.25 -6.31
C ASP A 151 15.26 -0.10 -6.63
N LYS A 152 14.76 -0.79 -7.66
CA LYS A 152 13.34 -0.69 -8.05
C LYS A 152 12.41 -1.33 -7.03
N THR A 153 12.84 -2.40 -6.33
CA THR A 153 12.04 -3.03 -5.27
C THR A 153 11.93 -2.13 -4.05
N GLU A 154 13.03 -1.49 -3.65
CA GLU A 154 13.04 -0.48 -2.58
C GLU A 154 12.13 0.71 -2.93
N LYS A 155 12.21 1.21 -4.17
CA LYS A 155 11.29 2.26 -4.65
C LYS A 155 9.82 1.83 -4.56
N ARG A 156 9.47 0.62 -5.02
CA ARG A 156 8.09 0.09 -4.87
C ARG A 156 7.67 0.05 -3.40
N PHE A 157 8.53 -0.45 -2.53
CA PHE A 157 8.26 -0.52 -1.10
C PHE A 157 7.98 0.87 -0.49
N HIS A 158 8.75 1.90 -0.87
CA HIS A 158 8.50 3.27 -0.43
C HIS A 158 7.18 3.84 -0.97
N VAL A 159 6.83 3.55 -2.22
CA VAL A 159 5.52 3.91 -2.80
C VAL A 159 4.37 3.30 -1.99
N LEU A 160 4.48 2.01 -1.63
CA LEU A 160 3.48 1.34 -0.80
C LEU A 160 3.38 1.97 0.61
N LYS A 161 4.51 2.40 1.19
CA LYS A 161 4.54 3.17 2.44
C LYS A 161 3.92 4.56 2.33
N GLU A 162 4.07 5.26 1.20
CA GLU A 162 3.34 6.52 1.00
C GLU A 162 1.82 6.29 0.89
N LEU A 163 1.40 5.20 0.22
CA LEU A 163 -0.01 4.81 0.13
C LEU A 163 -0.62 4.41 1.48
N GLU A 164 0.19 3.92 2.43
CA GLU A 164 -0.26 3.59 3.78
C GLU A 164 -0.89 4.78 4.51
N LYS A 165 -0.41 5.99 4.24
CA LYS A 165 -0.87 7.25 4.88
C LYS A 165 -2.33 7.57 4.58
N PHE A 166 -2.90 6.98 3.53
CA PHE A 166 -4.29 7.16 3.12
C PHE A 166 -5.19 6.07 3.73
N GLY A 167 -6.28 6.45 4.38
CA GLY A 167 -7.21 5.49 4.99
C GLY A 167 -8.05 4.73 3.97
N GLU A 168 -8.56 3.53 4.30
CA GLU A 168 -9.41 2.74 3.38
C GLU A 168 -10.68 3.48 2.97
N LYS A 169 -11.38 4.09 3.94
CA LYS A 169 -12.56 4.93 3.66
C LYS A 169 -12.20 6.20 2.90
N GLU A 170 -10.97 6.66 3.03
CA GLU A 170 -10.48 7.84 2.31
C GLU A 170 -10.27 7.53 0.84
N MET A 171 -9.88 6.30 0.47
CA MET A 171 -9.73 5.87 -0.92
C MET A 171 -11.03 5.99 -1.73
N LEU A 172 -12.19 5.89 -1.09
CA LEU A 172 -13.51 6.03 -1.73
C LEU A 172 -13.87 7.48 -2.11
N LYS A 173 -13.11 8.47 -1.62
CA LYS A 173 -13.39 9.89 -1.87
C LYS A 173 -12.74 10.37 -3.17
N CYS A 174 -13.42 11.27 -3.88
CA CYS A 174 -12.98 11.78 -5.18
C CYS A 174 -11.66 12.58 -5.12
N ASN A 175 -11.36 13.25 -4.01
CA ASN A 175 -10.17 14.08 -3.84
C ASN A 175 -8.92 13.31 -3.41
N THR A 176 -9.04 12.04 -3.01
CA THR A 176 -7.90 11.27 -2.52
C THR A 176 -6.94 10.89 -3.63
N ASN A 177 -7.46 10.64 -4.85
CA ASN A 177 -6.60 10.30 -5.98
C ASN A 177 -5.67 11.45 -6.38
N SER A 178 -6.13 12.71 -6.32
CA SER A 178 -5.27 13.86 -6.62
C SER A 178 -4.19 14.06 -5.57
N ALA A 179 -4.49 13.80 -4.29
CA ALA A 179 -3.48 13.80 -3.23
C ALA A 179 -2.42 12.71 -3.44
N ILE A 180 -2.83 11.50 -3.84
CA ILE A 180 -1.92 10.41 -4.20
C ILE A 180 -1.03 10.83 -5.37
N LEU A 181 -1.62 11.34 -6.46
CA LEU A 181 -0.88 11.77 -7.65
C LEU A 181 0.14 12.87 -7.34
N ASN A 182 -0.20 13.83 -6.48
CA ASN A 182 0.73 14.87 -6.06
C ASN A 182 1.94 14.29 -5.31
N VAL A 183 1.72 13.34 -4.39
CA VAL A 183 2.82 12.66 -3.67
C VAL A 183 3.68 11.84 -4.63
N MET A 184 3.06 11.12 -5.57
CA MET A 184 3.79 10.35 -6.57
C MET A 184 4.62 11.26 -7.47
N LYS A 185 4.05 12.38 -7.93
CA LYS A 185 4.76 13.34 -8.78
C LYS A 185 5.97 13.95 -8.09
N ASP A 186 5.85 14.28 -6.80
CA ASP A 186 6.91 14.91 -6.01
C ASP A 186 8.06 13.93 -5.65
N LYS A 187 7.73 12.69 -5.29
CA LYS A 187 8.70 11.74 -4.70
C LYS A 187 9.02 10.51 -5.55
N HIS A 188 8.12 10.14 -6.45
CA HIS A 188 8.13 8.85 -7.16
C HIS A 188 7.65 9.01 -8.60
N GLU A 189 8.34 9.85 -9.38
CA GLU A 189 7.96 10.21 -10.76
C GLU A 189 7.67 8.99 -11.66
N ASP A 190 8.48 7.93 -11.56
CA ASP A 190 8.25 6.65 -12.26
C ASP A 190 6.84 6.09 -11.99
N TYR A 191 6.38 6.15 -10.74
CA TYR A 191 5.06 5.67 -10.34
C TYR A 191 3.95 6.65 -10.66
N PHE A 192 4.24 7.96 -10.68
CA PHE A 192 3.32 8.94 -11.26
C PHE A 192 3.04 8.56 -12.72
N ASN A 193 4.08 8.42 -13.54
CA ASN A 193 3.99 8.06 -14.95
C ASN A 193 3.32 6.70 -15.17
N LEU A 194 3.53 5.74 -14.28
CA LEU A 194 2.88 4.43 -14.32
C LEU A 194 1.38 4.49 -13.99
N ILE A 195 0.96 5.37 -13.08
CA ILE A 195 -0.45 5.56 -12.74
C ILE A 195 -1.17 6.33 -13.86
N THR A 196 -0.52 7.37 -14.38
CA THR A 196 -1.09 8.27 -15.39
C THR A 196 -0.86 7.82 -16.84
N LEU A 197 -0.04 6.79 -17.04
CA LEU A 197 0.45 6.32 -18.34
C LEU A 197 1.17 7.40 -19.16
N THR A 198 1.80 8.36 -18.47
CA THR A 198 2.54 9.46 -19.08
C THR A 198 4.02 9.11 -19.26
N PHE A 199 4.32 8.24 -20.23
CA PHE A 199 5.68 7.93 -20.67
C PHE A 199 6.09 8.70 -21.92
N ASP A 200 7.39 8.91 -22.10
CA ASP A 200 7.94 9.59 -23.28
C ASP A 200 8.05 8.64 -24.48
N THR A 201 8.40 7.37 -24.24
CA THR A 201 8.62 6.34 -25.27
C THR A 201 7.89 5.04 -24.91
N LEU A 202 7.66 4.18 -25.92
CA LEU A 202 7.09 2.85 -25.67
C LEU A 202 8.09 1.92 -24.96
N GLU A 203 9.39 2.14 -25.17
CA GLU A 203 10.44 1.44 -24.44
C GLU A 203 10.42 1.74 -22.94
N SER A 204 10.32 3.03 -22.56
CA SER A 204 10.27 3.40 -21.14
C SER A 204 9.00 2.92 -20.47
N GLU A 205 7.87 2.93 -21.18
CA GLU A 205 6.62 2.32 -20.73
C GLU A 205 6.78 0.81 -20.50
N TYR A 206 7.29 0.07 -21.48
CA TYR A 206 7.51 -1.37 -21.37
C TYR A 206 8.44 -1.69 -20.20
N SER A 207 9.56 -0.97 -20.08
CA SER A 207 10.54 -1.15 -19.02
C SER A 207 9.92 -0.90 -17.63
N CYS A 208 9.09 0.14 -17.49
CA CYS A 208 8.39 0.41 -16.23
C CYS A 208 7.36 -0.67 -15.90
N LEU A 209 6.56 -1.13 -16.87
CA LEU A 209 5.59 -2.22 -16.67
C LEU A 209 6.28 -3.55 -16.31
N GLU A 210 7.40 -3.85 -16.96
CA GLU A 210 8.20 -5.05 -16.68
C GLU A 210 8.81 -5.00 -15.27
N MET A 211 9.40 -3.86 -14.90
CA MET A 211 9.92 -3.67 -13.54
C MET A 211 8.83 -3.65 -12.48
N GLU A 212 7.65 -3.12 -12.77
CA GLU A 212 6.50 -3.19 -11.88
C GLU A 212 6.12 -4.65 -11.57
N ASN A 213 6.02 -5.48 -12.61
CA ASN A 213 5.71 -6.90 -12.48
C ASN A 213 6.81 -7.64 -11.68
N ILE A 214 8.09 -7.38 -11.99
CA ILE A 214 9.22 -7.98 -11.27
C ILE A 214 9.20 -7.61 -9.79
N THR A 215 9.13 -6.32 -9.48
CA THR A 215 9.20 -5.84 -8.10
C THR A 215 8.01 -6.30 -7.27
N HIS A 216 6.80 -6.40 -7.85
CA HIS A 216 5.66 -7.02 -7.17
C HIS A 216 5.96 -8.48 -6.77
N HIS A 217 6.52 -9.28 -7.69
CA HIS A 217 6.87 -10.67 -7.39
C HIS A 217 8.00 -10.80 -6.35
N ILE A 218 9.01 -9.93 -6.38
CA ILE A 218 10.06 -9.91 -5.35
C ILE A 218 9.48 -9.53 -3.98
N LEU A 219 8.60 -8.52 -3.92
CA LEU A 219 7.90 -8.18 -2.68
C LEU A 219 6.99 -9.32 -2.19
N CYS A 220 6.37 -10.10 -3.07
CA CYS A 220 5.63 -11.29 -2.63
C CYS A 220 6.54 -12.25 -1.86
N ILE A 221 7.78 -12.45 -2.29
CA ILE A 221 8.75 -13.26 -1.54
C ILE A 221 9.11 -12.59 -0.21
N GLY A 222 9.36 -11.28 -0.21
CA GLY A 222 9.71 -10.54 1.00
C GLY A 222 8.61 -10.45 2.06
N PHE A 223 7.35 -10.52 1.65
CA PHE A 223 6.20 -10.39 2.54
C PHE A 223 5.55 -11.74 2.89
N CYS A 224 5.88 -12.84 2.21
CA CYS A 224 5.18 -14.12 2.39
C CYS A 224 5.42 -14.83 3.74
N ARG A 225 6.44 -14.47 4.52
CA ARG A 225 6.77 -15.17 5.79
C ARG A 225 5.82 -14.90 6.94
N TYR A 226 5.35 -13.67 7.05
CA TYR A 226 4.65 -13.22 8.25
C TYR A 226 3.22 -12.76 7.93
N SER A 227 2.23 -13.35 8.60
CA SER A 227 0.81 -13.06 8.35
C SER A 227 0.43 -11.58 8.47
N HIS A 228 1.02 -10.84 9.41
CA HIS A 228 0.78 -9.40 9.55
C HIS A 228 1.34 -8.59 8.36
N LEU A 229 2.44 -9.06 7.75
CA LEU A 229 3.03 -8.48 6.54
C LEU A 229 2.16 -8.76 5.31
N HIS A 230 1.52 -9.94 5.23
CA HIS A 230 0.56 -10.25 4.14
C HIS A 230 -0.52 -9.20 4.05
N HIS A 231 -1.18 -8.93 5.17
CA HIS A 231 -2.33 -8.04 5.20
C HIS A 231 -1.92 -6.60 4.84
N TRP A 232 -0.80 -6.11 5.38
CA TRP A 232 -0.28 -4.80 5.02
C TRP A 232 0.03 -4.71 3.52
N PHE A 233 0.77 -5.68 2.97
CA PHE A 233 1.18 -5.67 1.57
C PHE A 233 -0.01 -5.72 0.62
N ILE A 234 -0.94 -6.66 0.84
CA ILE A 234 -2.18 -6.80 0.06
C ILE A 234 -2.98 -5.49 0.08
N LYS A 235 -3.08 -4.85 1.24
CA LYS A 235 -3.80 -3.58 1.41
C LYS A 235 -3.15 -2.45 0.62
N GLN A 236 -1.82 -2.28 0.70
CA GLN A 236 -1.16 -1.19 -0.03
C GLN A 236 -1.15 -1.45 -1.55
N GLU A 237 -0.97 -2.69 -1.98
CA GLU A 237 -1.09 -3.09 -3.39
C GLU A 237 -2.50 -2.81 -3.94
N SER A 238 -3.55 -3.07 -3.15
CA SER A 238 -4.93 -2.76 -3.52
C SER A 238 -5.17 -1.26 -3.67
N LYS A 239 -4.51 -0.42 -2.86
CA LYS A 239 -4.56 1.04 -3.03
C LYS A 239 -3.86 1.51 -4.30
N LEU A 240 -2.73 0.89 -4.66
CA LEU A 240 -2.04 1.19 -5.92
C LEU A 240 -2.92 0.83 -7.11
N LEU A 241 -3.58 -0.35 -7.07
CA LEU A 241 -4.56 -0.79 -8.06
C LEU A 241 -5.72 0.22 -8.19
N HIS A 242 -6.24 0.70 -7.06
CA HIS A 242 -7.28 1.70 -7.01
C HIS A 242 -6.85 3.05 -7.62
N ALA A 243 -5.63 3.52 -7.32
CA ALA A 243 -5.11 4.77 -7.87
C ALA A 243 -5.02 4.71 -9.40
N LYS A 244 -4.51 3.59 -9.95
CA LYS A 244 -4.50 3.31 -11.39
C LYS A 244 -5.91 3.33 -12.00
N TRP A 245 -6.86 2.65 -11.36
CA TRP A 245 -8.24 2.59 -11.83
C TRP A 245 -8.90 3.97 -11.95
N MET A 246 -8.63 4.86 -10.99
CA MET A 246 -9.23 6.19 -10.99
C MET A 246 -8.76 7.06 -12.14
N HIS A 247 -7.60 6.75 -12.74
CA HIS A 247 -7.11 7.46 -13.91
C HIS A 247 -7.70 6.95 -15.23
N PHE A 248 -8.36 5.78 -15.25
CA PHE A 248 -8.95 5.23 -16.47
C PHE A 248 -10.28 5.86 -16.86
N ASN A 249 -10.50 5.99 -18.16
CA ASN A 249 -11.81 6.36 -18.71
C ASN A 249 -12.80 5.17 -18.66
N ASN A 250 -14.09 5.45 -18.91
CA ASN A 250 -15.15 4.45 -18.79
C ASN A 250 -14.98 3.23 -19.71
N LEU A 251 -14.47 3.41 -20.93
CA LEU A 251 -14.31 2.32 -21.89
C LEU A 251 -13.18 1.35 -21.48
N GLU A 252 -12.07 1.88 -20.96
CA GLU A 252 -10.98 1.05 -20.40
C GLU A 252 -11.43 0.29 -19.16
N LYS A 253 -12.20 0.95 -18.29
CA LYS A 253 -12.81 0.31 -17.12
C LYS A 253 -13.70 -0.85 -17.54
N ILE A 254 -14.56 -0.67 -18.55
CA ILE A 254 -15.43 -1.72 -19.08
C ILE A 254 -14.62 -2.88 -19.65
N ASP A 255 -13.57 -2.59 -20.44
CA ASP A 255 -12.71 -3.61 -21.03
C ASP A 255 -11.96 -4.43 -19.96
N LEU A 256 -11.44 -3.76 -18.93
CA LEU A 256 -10.83 -4.41 -17.75
C LEU A 256 -11.84 -5.28 -16.99
N LEU A 257 -13.04 -4.78 -16.74
CA LEU A 257 -14.08 -5.56 -16.06
C LEU A 257 -14.43 -6.83 -16.85
N HIS A 258 -14.48 -6.72 -18.18
CA HIS A 258 -14.70 -7.85 -19.07
C HIS A 258 -13.54 -8.85 -19.03
N SER A 259 -12.28 -8.39 -19.15
CA SER A 259 -11.11 -9.28 -19.14
C SER A 259 -10.94 -10.03 -17.82
N TYR A 260 -11.32 -9.42 -16.70
CA TYR A 260 -11.36 -10.07 -15.39
C TYR A 260 -12.69 -10.74 -15.04
N GLN A 261 -13.64 -10.83 -15.98
CA GLN A 261 -14.93 -11.51 -15.82
C GLN A 261 -15.74 -11.01 -14.62
N ILE A 262 -15.74 -9.70 -14.38
CA ILE A 262 -16.56 -9.07 -13.34
C ILE A 262 -18.01 -8.97 -13.85
N GLN A 263 -18.92 -9.62 -13.12
CA GLN A 263 -20.34 -9.66 -13.47
C GLN A 263 -21.06 -8.45 -12.86
N TYR A 264 -21.59 -7.58 -13.71
CA TYR A 264 -22.42 -6.43 -13.35
C TYR A 264 -23.47 -6.19 -14.44
N GLN A 265 -24.47 -5.38 -14.14
CA GLN A 265 -25.52 -4.99 -15.09
C GLN A 265 -25.65 -3.48 -15.14
N TRP A 266 -25.84 -2.92 -16.33
CA TRP A 266 -26.19 -1.51 -16.49
C TRP A 266 -27.61 -1.26 -15.99
N VAL A 267 -27.79 -0.13 -15.30
CA VAL A 267 -29.11 0.35 -14.91
C VAL A 267 -29.68 1.14 -16.09
N ASP A 268 -30.79 0.66 -16.66
CA ASP A 268 -31.43 1.35 -17.78
C ASP A 268 -32.17 2.62 -17.32
N SER A 269 -32.59 3.45 -18.28
CA SER A 269 -33.25 4.73 -18.00
C SER A 269 -34.55 4.57 -17.21
N ARG A 270 -35.31 3.49 -17.42
CA ARG A 270 -36.59 3.27 -16.72
C ARG A 270 -36.37 2.87 -15.27
N GLU A 271 -35.43 1.94 -15.04
CA GLU A 271 -35.03 1.54 -13.69
C GLU A 271 -34.45 2.75 -12.93
N ARG A 272 -33.61 3.55 -13.58
CA ARG A 272 -33.04 4.77 -12.99
C ARG A 272 -34.10 5.79 -12.59
N GLU A 273 -35.05 6.11 -13.47
CA GLU A 273 -36.13 7.04 -13.16
C GLU A 273 -36.95 6.57 -11.96
N LYS A 274 -37.21 5.26 -11.85
CA LYS A 274 -37.89 4.69 -10.69
C LYS A 274 -37.06 4.87 -9.41
N LEU A 275 -35.78 4.54 -9.45
CA LEU A 275 -34.88 4.68 -8.31
C LEU A 275 -34.73 6.14 -7.85
N MET A 276 -34.69 7.10 -8.78
CA MET A 276 -34.64 8.52 -8.46
C MET A 276 -35.92 9.02 -7.76
N LYS A 277 -37.09 8.48 -8.14
CA LYS A 277 -38.37 8.82 -7.50
C LYS A 277 -38.48 8.23 -6.09
N GLU A 278 -38.06 6.97 -5.92
CA GLU A 278 -38.20 6.25 -4.64
C GLU A 278 -37.05 6.57 -3.66
N TYR A 279 -35.84 6.81 -4.17
CA TYR A 279 -34.60 6.95 -3.39
C TYR A 279 -33.71 8.12 -3.88
N PRO A 280 -34.22 9.36 -3.93
CA PRO A 280 -33.51 10.50 -4.52
C PRO A 280 -32.15 10.82 -3.87
N ASN A 281 -31.98 10.51 -2.59
CA ASN A 281 -30.74 10.80 -1.86
C ASN A 281 -29.56 9.88 -2.22
N PHE A 282 -29.80 8.76 -2.88
CA PHE A 282 -28.77 7.77 -3.22
C PHE A 282 -28.36 7.79 -4.68
N ILE A 283 -29.09 8.51 -5.53
CA ILE A 283 -28.94 8.42 -6.98
C ILE A 283 -28.55 9.77 -7.54
N ASP A 284 -27.32 9.86 -8.05
CA ASP A 284 -26.86 11.03 -8.80
C ASP A 284 -27.37 10.96 -10.25
N ALA A 285 -28.10 12.01 -10.67
CA ALA A 285 -28.65 12.16 -12.01
C ALA A 285 -27.56 12.36 -13.10
N ASN A 286 -26.32 12.66 -12.71
CA ASN A 286 -25.23 12.92 -13.64
C ASN A 286 -24.28 11.73 -13.83
N LEU A 287 -24.41 10.66 -13.03
CA LEU A 287 -23.53 9.50 -13.09
C LEU A 287 -24.23 8.28 -13.68
N ASP A 288 -23.55 7.58 -14.59
CA ASP A 288 -24.01 6.28 -15.05
C ASP A 288 -23.94 5.26 -13.91
N LEU A 289 -25.01 4.48 -13.76
CA LEU A 289 -25.16 3.50 -12.69
C LEU A 289 -25.10 2.07 -13.20
N VAL A 290 -24.47 1.25 -12.38
CA VAL A 290 -24.43 -0.20 -12.52
C VAL A 290 -24.98 -0.84 -11.26
N LYS A 291 -25.52 -2.04 -11.41
CA LYS A 291 -25.92 -2.89 -10.28
C LYS A 291 -25.10 -4.17 -10.26
N ILE A 292 -24.68 -4.55 -9.06
CA ILE A 292 -23.86 -5.74 -8.80
C ILE A 292 -24.40 -6.47 -7.56
N HIS A 293 -24.32 -7.80 -7.55
CA HIS A 293 -24.76 -8.57 -6.40
C HIS A 293 -23.92 -8.22 -5.16
N PHE A 294 -24.58 -7.98 -4.03
CA PHE A 294 -23.98 -7.43 -2.81
C PHE A 294 -22.78 -8.25 -2.31
N SER A 295 -22.82 -9.57 -2.49
CA SER A 295 -21.74 -10.47 -2.06
C SER A 295 -20.40 -10.24 -2.77
N LYS A 296 -20.38 -9.49 -3.88
CA LYS A 296 -19.15 -9.16 -4.64
C LYS A 296 -18.50 -7.87 -4.18
N VAL A 297 -19.20 -7.04 -3.41
CA VAL A 297 -18.76 -5.70 -2.97
C VAL A 297 -19.11 -5.46 -1.49
N VAL A 298 -18.81 -6.45 -0.63
CA VAL A 298 -19.17 -6.41 0.80
C VAL A 298 -18.57 -5.18 1.50
N ASN A 299 -17.36 -4.78 1.13
CA ASN A 299 -16.69 -3.59 1.61
C ASN A 299 -17.47 -2.28 1.34
N VAL A 300 -18.15 -2.17 0.20
CA VAL A 300 -18.97 -1.01 -0.18
C VAL A 300 -20.20 -0.88 0.71
N ILE A 301 -20.81 -2.00 1.11
CA ILE A 301 -22.05 -2.02 1.89
C ILE A 301 -21.82 -1.45 3.30
N THR A 302 -20.63 -1.68 3.87
CA THR A 302 -20.31 -1.24 5.23
C THR A 302 -20.34 0.29 5.41
N SER A 303 -20.18 1.05 4.32
CA SER A 303 -20.20 2.51 4.39
C SER A 303 -21.61 3.09 4.50
N LYS A 304 -22.63 2.32 4.07
CA LYS A 304 -24.04 2.73 3.97
C LYS A 304 -24.29 3.92 3.02
N ASP A 305 -23.36 4.20 2.13
CA ASP A 305 -23.46 5.31 1.17
C ASP A 305 -24.22 4.91 -0.12
N TYR A 306 -24.48 3.62 -0.32
CA TYR A 306 -25.04 3.08 -1.57
C TYR A 306 -26.33 2.29 -1.34
N LEU A 307 -27.22 2.36 -2.32
CA LEU A 307 -28.53 1.73 -2.27
C LEU A 307 -28.44 0.21 -2.47
N LEU A 308 -29.06 -0.55 -1.58
CA LEU A 308 -29.17 -2.01 -1.64
C LEU A 308 -30.65 -2.41 -1.75
N ILE A 309 -31.03 -3.03 -2.88
CA ILE A 309 -32.39 -3.51 -3.14
C ILE A 309 -32.32 -4.93 -3.71
N ASN A 310 -33.10 -5.85 -3.14
CA ASN A 310 -33.26 -7.23 -3.63
C ASN A 310 -31.92 -7.96 -3.89
N GLY A 311 -30.91 -7.74 -3.03
CA GLY A 311 -29.58 -8.36 -3.17
C GLY A 311 -28.62 -7.66 -4.14
N TYR A 312 -29.00 -6.53 -4.72
CA TYR A 312 -28.15 -5.75 -5.62
C TYR A 312 -27.81 -4.39 -5.03
N VAL A 313 -26.53 -4.02 -5.12
CA VAL A 313 -26.03 -2.69 -4.77
C VAL A 313 -25.92 -1.86 -6.03
N TYR A 314 -26.47 -0.65 -5.99
CA TYR A 314 -26.44 0.32 -7.09
C TYR A 314 -25.32 1.32 -6.85
N ILE A 315 -24.34 1.33 -7.75
CA ILE A 315 -23.11 2.10 -7.61
C ILE A 315 -22.70 2.74 -8.95
N PRO A 316 -21.93 3.84 -8.92
CA PRO A 316 -21.32 4.37 -10.13
C PRO A 316 -20.18 3.46 -10.63
N LEU A 317 -19.84 3.58 -11.92
CA LEU A 317 -18.81 2.74 -12.56
C LEU A 317 -17.46 2.78 -11.83
N ASN A 318 -17.05 3.93 -11.30
CA ASN A 318 -15.78 4.07 -10.59
C ASN A 318 -15.68 3.20 -9.33
N ILE A 319 -16.79 2.81 -8.70
CA ILE A 319 -16.81 1.98 -7.49
C ILE A 319 -16.67 0.49 -7.81
N LEU A 320 -16.86 0.05 -9.07
CA LEU A 320 -16.68 -1.36 -9.43
C LEU A 320 -15.26 -1.88 -9.23
N ILE A 321 -14.27 -1.01 -9.07
CA ILE A 321 -12.93 -1.38 -8.63
C ILE A 321 -12.94 -2.19 -7.34
N MET A 322 -13.93 -1.99 -6.47
CA MET A 322 -14.04 -2.76 -5.22
C MET A 322 -14.29 -4.25 -5.47
N ALA A 323 -15.03 -4.60 -6.52
CA ALA A 323 -15.21 -6.01 -6.91
C ALA A 323 -13.90 -6.61 -7.48
N MET A 324 -13.13 -5.81 -8.20
CA MET A 324 -11.81 -6.20 -8.71
C MET A 324 -10.79 -6.37 -7.57
N ILE A 325 -10.78 -5.46 -6.59
CA ILE A 325 -9.91 -5.52 -5.41
C ILE A 325 -10.15 -6.82 -4.66
N VAL A 326 -11.40 -7.19 -4.37
CA VAL A 326 -11.71 -8.48 -3.70
C VAL A 326 -11.09 -9.68 -4.43
N LYS A 327 -11.18 -9.70 -5.76
CA LYS A 327 -10.57 -10.77 -6.58
C LYS A 327 -9.05 -10.71 -6.54
N PHE A 328 -8.47 -9.52 -6.61
CA PHE A 328 -7.02 -9.28 -6.57
C PHE A 328 -6.41 -9.68 -5.21
N GLU A 329 -7.02 -9.28 -4.11
CA GLU A 329 -6.59 -9.62 -2.75
C GLU A 329 -6.56 -11.14 -2.55
N ALA A 330 -7.60 -11.86 -2.97
CA ALA A 330 -7.66 -13.32 -2.88
C ALA A 330 -6.55 -14.01 -3.70
N LEU A 331 -6.22 -13.45 -4.88
CA LEU A 331 -5.14 -13.98 -5.72
C LEU A 331 -3.77 -13.77 -5.09
N ILE A 332 -3.49 -12.58 -4.55
CA ILE A 332 -2.24 -12.31 -3.84
C ILE A 332 -2.14 -13.16 -2.58
N GLU A 333 -3.21 -13.28 -1.80
CA GLU A 333 -3.21 -14.10 -0.58
C GLU A 333 -2.88 -15.56 -0.89
N HIS A 334 -3.49 -16.14 -1.93
CA HIS A 334 -3.16 -17.49 -2.39
C HIS A 334 -1.69 -17.59 -2.85
N LYS A 335 -1.20 -16.60 -3.60
CA LYS A 335 0.19 -16.53 -4.08
C LYS A 335 1.19 -16.47 -2.92
N LEU A 336 0.96 -15.62 -1.93
CA LEU A 336 1.81 -15.51 -0.74
C LEU A 336 1.86 -16.82 0.04
N LYS A 337 0.71 -17.49 0.26
CA LYS A 337 0.66 -18.80 0.91
C LYS A 337 1.44 -19.87 0.13
N THR A 338 1.29 -19.86 -1.20
CA THR A 338 2.00 -20.80 -2.08
C THR A 338 3.51 -20.58 -2.03
N ILE A 339 3.97 -19.32 -2.09
CA ILE A 339 5.39 -18.99 -1.98
C ILE A 339 5.92 -19.39 -0.61
N ASN A 340 5.19 -19.08 0.47
CA ASN A 340 5.58 -19.41 1.83
C ASN A 340 5.84 -20.92 2.01
N SER A 341 4.93 -21.76 1.50
CA SER A 341 5.07 -23.24 1.56
C SER A 341 6.26 -23.81 0.77
N ARG A 342 6.98 -22.98 0.02
CA ARG A 342 8.08 -23.37 -0.88
C ARG A 342 9.33 -22.52 -0.66
N LEU A 343 9.40 -21.76 0.43
CA LEU A 343 10.53 -20.87 0.71
C LEU A 343 11.86 -21.61 0.83
N ASP A 344 11.84 -22.85 1.31
CA ASP A 344 13.03 -23.70 1.39
C ASP A 344 13.75 -23.86 0.04
N LEU A 345 13.01 -23.88 -1.07
CA LEU A 345 13.58 -24.03 -2.41
C LEU A 345 14.46 -22.84 -2.84
N ILE A 346 14.31 -21.69 -2.18
CA ILE A 346 15.07 -20.47 -2.45
C ILE A 346 15.95 -20.04 -1.28
N ALA A 347 15.98 -20.80 -0.18
CA ALA A 347 16.71 -20.46 1.03
C ALA A 347 18.23 -20.35 0.79
N ASP A 348 18.77 -21.20 -0.11
CA ASP A 348 20.18 -21.20 -0.47
C ASP A 348 20.57 -20.07 -1.44
N GLU A 349 19.59 -19.36 -2.01
CA GLU A 349 19.85 -18.26 -2.93
C GLU A 349 20.12 -16.94 -2.18
N LYS A 350 21.39 -16.74 -1.84
CA LYS A 350 21.94 -15.55 -1.17
C LYS A 350 21.51 -14.21 -1.78
N ARG A 351 21.35 -14.12 -3.11
CA ARG A 351 20.98 -12.86 -3.80
C ARG A 351 19.52 -12.47 -3.56
N ILE A 352 18.60 -13.42 -3.55
CA ILE A 352 17.19 -13.16 -3.26
C ILE A 352 17.01 -12.93 -1.75
N TYR A 353 17.67 -13.77 -0.95
CA TYR A 353 17.59 -13.70 0.50
C TYR A 353 18.13 -12.36 1.06
N SER A 354 19.17 -11.79 0.44
CA SER A 354 19.70 -10.48 0.86
C SER A 354 18.71 -9.34 0.60
N VAL A 355 18.01 -9.35 -0.53
CA VAL A 355 16.98 -8.37 -0.88
C VAL A 355 15.77 -8.50 0.05
N VAL A 356 15.31 -9.73 0.28
CA VAL A 356 14.21 -10.03 1.22
C VAL A 356 14.54 -9.53 2.63
N ASN A 357 15.71 -9.90 3.16
CA ASN A 357 16.12 -9.48 4.49
C ASN A 357 16.31 -7.96 4.59
N TYR A 358 16.79 -7.31 3.54
CA TYR A 358 16.89 -5.85 3.51
C TYR A 358 15.50 -5.21 3.66
N ILE A 359 14.52 -5.65 2.89
CA ILE A 359 13.15 -5.13 2.90
C ILE A 359 12.46 -5.44 4.23
N GLU A 360 12.58 -6.68 4.72
CA GLU A 360 12.06 -7.07 6.03
C GLU A 360 12.68 -6.23 7.15
N ARG A 361 14.00 -6.00 7.13
CA ARG A 361 14.67 -5.13 8.11
C ARG A 361 14.17 -3.69 8.01
N GLN A 362 13.96 -3.15 6.81
CA GLN A 362 13.43 -1.80 6.59
C GLN A 362 11.93 -1.68 6.98
N PHE A 363 11.19 -2.78 6.98
CA PHE A 363 9.79 -2.81 7.42
C PHE A 363 9.68 -2.96 8.95
N LEU A 364 10.41 -3.92 9.51
CA LEU A 364 10.50 -4.20 10.94
C LEU A 364 11.23 -3.09 11.71
N SER A 365 12.04 -2.28 11.04
CA SER A 365 12.63 -1.07 11.63
C SER A 365 11.64 0.08 11.74
N SER A 366 10.59 0.12 10.90
CA SER A 366 9.64 1.22 10.86
C SER A 366 8.43 1.04 11.77
N ASP A 367 7.66 -0.05 11.70
CA ASP A 367 6.35 -0.13 12.38
C ASP A 367 5.93 -1.53 12.86
N PHE A 368 5.70 -1.67 14.17
CA PHE A 368 5.12 -2.86 14.77
C PHE A 368 3.58 -2.88 14.60
N HIS A 369 3.04 -4.01 14.11
CA HIS A 369 1.61 -4.25 14.01
C HIS A 369 1.16 -5.27 15.08
N PRO A 370 0.20 -4.91 15.96
CA PRO A 370 -0.27 -5.81 17.02
C PRO A 370 -0.95 -7.06 16.44
N ARG A 371 -0.52 -8.25 16.88
CA ARG A 371 -1.25 -9.51 16.61
C ARG A 371 -2.56 -9.54 17.42
N SER A 372 -3.55 -10.31 16.98
CA SER A 372 -4.85 -10.55 17.66
C SER A 372 -4.74 -11.36 18.97
N ARG A 373 -3.70 -11.12 19.77
CA ARG A 373 -3.55 -11.69 21.11
C ARG A 373 -4.24 -10.76 22.10
N VAL A 374 -5.05 -11.31 23.00
CA VAL A 374 -5.63 -10.57 24.12
C VAL A 374 -4.76 -10.80 25.34
N VAL A 375 -4.10 -9.75 25.83
CA VAL A 375 -3.35 -9.77 27.09
C VAL A 375 -4.24 -9.19 28.19
N LEU A 376 -4.33 -9.89 29.32
CA LEU A 376 -5.08 -9.41 30.50
C LEU A 376 -4.16 -8.66 31.47
N SER A 377 -4.73 -7.75 32.26
CA SER A 377 -3.98 -6.93 33.21
C SER A 377 -3.18 -7.74 34.24
N ASN A 378 -3.70 -8.89 34.67
CA ASN A 378 -3.05 -9.78 35.64
C ASN A 378 -1.89 -10.60 35.06
N MET A 379 -1.71 -10.63 33.73
CA MET A 379 -0.62 -11.35 33.08
C MET A 379 0.65 -10.50 32.97
N ILE A 380 0.55 -9.18 33.16
CA ILE A 380 1.61 -8.23 32.81
C ILE A 380 2.89 -8.48 33.62
N ASP A 381 2.80 -8.77 34.91
CA ASP A 381 3.99 -9.01 35.74
C ASP A 381 4.74 -10.27 35.29
N GLN A 382 4.02 -11.37 35.05
CA GLN A 382 4.60 -12.58 34.51
C GLN A 382 5.24 -12.33 33.13
N LEU A 383 4.57 -11.57 32.26
CA LEU A 383 5.10 -11.22 30.94
C LEU A 383 6.33 -10.30 31.01
N SER A 384 6.39 -9.42 32.02
CA SER A 384 7.52 -8.53 32.25
C SER A 384 8.80 -9.28 32.56
N ASP A 385 8.73 -10.29 33.41
CA ASP A 385 9.88 -11.12 33.78
C ASP A 385 10.33 -12.03 32.64
N GLN A 386 9.39 -12.36 31.76
CA GLN A 386 9.56 -13.41 30.77
C GLN A 386 9.91 -12.91 29.38
N SER A 387 9.39 -11.75 28.97
CA SER A 387 9.36 -11.36 27.56
C SER A 387 9.50 -9.87 27.30
N PHE A 388 9.59 -9.03 28.32
CA PHE A 388 9.76 -7.59 28.09
C PHE A 388 11.23 -7.26 27.83
N PRO A 389 11.52 -6.38 26.85
CA PRO A 389 12.84 -5.78 26.75
C PRO A 389 13.15 -4.96 28.01
N LEU A 390 14.43 -4.78 28.31
CA LEU A 390 14.87 -4.10 29.54
C LEU A 390 14.21 -2.73 29.75
N CYS A 391 14.01 -1.96 28.67
CA CYS A 391 13.33 -0.65 28.74
C CYS A 391 11.90 -0.73 29.30
N MET A 392 11.14 -1.77 28.95
CA MET A 392 9.77 -1.96 29.43
C MET A 392 9.73 -2.71 30.77
N ASN A 393 10.68 -3.62 31.02
CA ASN A 393 10.84 -4.28 32.31
C ASN A 393 11.14 -3.27 33.44
N ILE A 394 12.03 -2.30 33.19
CA ILE A 394 12.32 -1.20 34.13
C ILE A 394 11.06 -0.38 34.42
N LEU A 395 10.28 -0.03 33.40
CA LEU A 395 9.02 0.71 33.58
C LEU A 395 8.02 -0.08 34.42
N ASN A 396 7.88 -1.40 34.20
CA ASN A 396 7.04 -2.25 35.02
C ASN A 396 7.52 -2.31 36.48
N TYR A 397 8.82 -2.54 36.69
CA TYR A 397 9.42 -2.62 38.02
C TYR A 397 9.20 -1.34 38.84
N TYR A 398 9.46 -0.17 38.25
CA TYR A 398 9.26 1.09 38.96
C TYR A 398 7.78 1.48 39.11
N LEU A 399 6.90 1.06 38.21
CA LEU A 399 5.45 1.19 38.40
C LEU A 399 4.97 0.36 39.60
N ASN A 400 5.48 -0.87 39.75
CA ASN A 400 5.17 -1.74 40.89
C ASN A 400 5.70 -1.17 42.20
N LYS A 401 6.90 -0.60 42.18
CA LYS A 401 7.56 -0.05 43.38
C LYS A 401 7.00 1.31 43.82
N LYS A 402 6.69 2.20 42.87
CA LYS A 402 6.28 3.58 43.16
C LYS A 402 4.79 3.83 42.99
N HIS A 403 4.07 2.88 42.40
CA HIS A 403 2.65 3.01 42.09
C HIS A 403 2.32 4.22 41.20
N HIS A 404 3.32 4.74 40.46
CA HIS A 404 3.17 5.87 39.56
C HIS A 404 4.26 5.88 38.48
N LEU A 405 3.90 6.42 37.31
CA LEU A 405 4.85 6.81 36.27
C LEU A 405 4.56 8.24 35.79
N ARG A 406 5.63 8.98 35.50
CA ARG A 406 5.57 10.30 34.84
C ARG A 406 5.11 10.18 33.38
N ASN A 407 4.80 11.32 32.76
CA ASN A 407 4.15 11.37 31.45
C ASN A 407 4.88 10.55 30.37
N GLY A 408 6.19 10.71 30.22
CA GLY A 408 6.99 9.96 29.25
C GLY A 408 6.93 8.45 29.48
N GLY A 409 7.00 8.01 30.74
CA GLY A 409 6.86 6.59 31.13
C GLY A 409 5.47 6.03 30.84
N ARG A 410 4.42 6.77 31.19
CA ARG A 410 3.03 6.36 30.87
C ARG A 410 2.81 6.23 29.36
N PHE A 411 3.38 7.12 28.57
CA PHE A 411 3.21 7.11 27.12
C PHE A 411 4.01 5.97 26.47
N GLN A 412 5.31 5.84 26.77
CA GLN A 412 6.15 4.74 26.25
C GLN A 412 5.60 3.37 26.65
N TYR A 413 5.29 3.18 27.94
CA TYR A 413 4.81 1.89 28.44
C TYR A 413 3.38 1.60 27.99
N GLY A 414 2.48 2.60 28.03
CA GLY A 414 1.10 2.42 27.61
C GLY A 414 0.96 2.05 26.14
N LEU A 415 1.78 2.65 25.26
CA LEU A 415 1.82 2.29 23.84
C LEU A 415 2.37 0.88 23.60
N PHE A 416 3.41 0.50 24.34
CA PHE A 416 3.95 -0.87 24.31
C PHE A 416 2.89 -1.89 24.77
N LEU A 417 2.20 -1.64 25.89
CA LEU A 417 1.15 -2.51 26.41
C LEU A 417 -0.02 -2.64 25.44
N LYS A 418 -0.45 -1.55 24.80
CA LYS A 418 -1.43 -1.59 23.71
C LYS A 418 -0.93 -2.50 22.58
N GLY A 419 0.34 -2.34 22.19
CA GLY A 419 0.95 -3.11 21.11
C GLY A 419 1.01 -4.63 21.40
N ILE A 420 1.29 -5.05 22.63
CA ILE A 420 1.30 -6.48 22.97
C ILE A 420 -0.10 -7.10 23.11
N GLY A 421 -1.16 -6.29 22.97
CA GLY A 421 -2.54 -6.76 22.96
C GLY A 421 -3.35 -6.52 24.23
N LEU A 422 -2.94 -5.59 25.11
CA LEU A 422 -3.77 -5.17 26.24
C LEU A 422 -4.94 -4.32 25.74
N PRO A 423 -6.22 -4.74 25.90
CA PRO A 423 -7.36 -3.94 25.46
C PRO A 423 -7.58 -2.73 26.37
N LEU A 424 -8.31 -1.72 25.88
CA LEU A 424 -8.57 -0.48 26.63
C LEU A 424 -9.20 -0.72 28.01
N SER A 425 -10.15 -1.65 28.11
CA SER A 425 -10.81 -2.00 29.38
C SER A 425 -9.81 -2.52 30.42
N GLU A 426 -8.95 -3.46 30.01
CA GLU A 426 -7.89 -4.01 30.86
C GLU A 426 -6.79 -2.98 31.15
N SER A 427 -6.50 -2.08 30.20
CA SER A 427 -5.53 -1.00 30.43
C SER A 427 -6.01 -0.01 31.49
N LEU A 428 -7.29 0.39 31.43
CA LEU A 428 -7.89 1.23 32.48
C LEU A 428 -7.82 0.55 33.85
N LYS A 429 -8.16 -0.75 33.90
CA LYS A 429 -8.07 -1.56 35.13
C LYS A 429 -6.64 -1.65 35.65
N PHE A 430 -5.68 -1.92 34.78
CA PHE A 430 -4.25 -2.01 35.11
C PHE A 430 -3.75 -0.71 35.73
N TRP A 431 -3.90 0.42 35.04
CA TRP A 431 -3.42 1.71 35.53
C TRP A 431 -4.14 2.15 36.80
N LYS A 432 -5.45 1.92 36.89
CA LYS A 432 -6.24 2.21 38.09
C LYS A 432 -5.69 1.44 39.30
N ASN A 433 -5.50 0.13 39.17
CA ASN A 433 -5.03 -0.73 40.26
C ASN A 433 -3.68 -0.31 40.84
N HIS A 434 -2.75 0.18 40.01
CA HIS A 434 -1.48 0.73 40.48
C HIS A 434 -1.68 2.10 41.13
N PHE A 435 -2.31 3.04 40.44
CA PHE A 435 -2.32 4.43 40.88
C PHE A 435 -3.15 4.62 42.15
N THR A 436 -4.24 3.87 42.33
CA THR A 436 -5.08 3.97 43.52
C THR A 436 -4.43 3.45 44.81
N LYS A 437 -3.17 2.97 44.74
CA LYS A 437 -2.36 2.69 45.94
C LYS A 437 -1.82 3.97 46.60
N ILE A 438 -1.75 5.07 45.85
CA ILE A 438 -1.20 6.36 46.33
C ILE A 438 -2.14 7.55 46.10
N MET A 439 -3.26 7.34 45.41
CA MET A 439 -4.29 8.37 45.16
C MET A 439 -5.69 7.76 45.25
N ASP A 440 -6.72 8.59 45.35
CA ASP A 440 -8.10 8.12 45.30
C ASP A 440 -8.59 7.85 43.86
N GLU A 441 -9.67 7.09 43.73
CA GLU A 441 -10.24 6.72 42.42
C GLU A 441 -10.76 7.94 41.63
N ASN A 442 -11.30 8.96 42.29
CA ASN A 442 -11.81 10.16 41.62
C ASN A 442 -10.67 10.98 41.04
N GLN A 443 -9.56 11.10 41.77
CA GLN A 443 -8.33 11.73 41.30
C GLN A 443 -7.74 10.96 40.11
N PHE A 444 -7.75 9.62 40.15
CA PHE A 444 -7.32 8.81 39.01
C PHE A 444 -8.15 9.09 37.75
N ASN A 445 -9.48 9.02 37.88
CA ASN A 445 -10.40 9.23 36.76
C ASN A 445 -10.26 10.64 36.18
N LYS A 446 -10.15 11.67 37.02
CA LYS A 446 -10.01 13.06 36.56
C LYS A 446 -8.70 13.30 35.82
N SER A 447 -7.59 12.73 36.28
CA SER A 447 -6.25 13.09 35.80
C SER A 447 -5.66 12.13 34.75
N TYR A 448 -6.09 10.87 34.70
CA TYR A 448 -5.38 9.85 33.91
C TYR A 448 -6.25 9.07 32.94
N SER A 449 -7.56 8.91 33.19
CA SER A 449 -8.43 8.12 32.30
C SER A 449 -8.48 8.70 30.88
N TYR A 450 -8.45 10.03 30.75
CA TYR A 450 -8.41 10.72 29.46
C TYR A 450 -7.15 10.39 28.68
N HIS A 451 -5.98 10.44 29.33
CA HIS A 451 -4.69 10.11 28.70
C HIS A 451 -4.64 8.65 28.23
N ILE A 452 -5.17 7.71 29.03
CA ILE A 452 -5.26 6.30 28.63
C ILE A 452 -6.15 6.16 27.40
N ARG A 453 -7.35 6.77 27.41
CA ARG A 453 -8.26 6.75 26.24
C ARG A 453 -7.63 7.36 24.99
N HIS A 454 -6.78 8.37 25.15
CA HIS A 454 -6.04 9.02 24.08
C HIS A 454 -4.99 8.10 23.44
N ILE A 455 -4.26 7.29 24.24
CA ILE A 455 -3.32 6.25 23.73
C ILE A 455 -4.04 5.26 22.79
N TYR A 456 -5.31 4.96 23.08
CA TYR A 456 -6.14 4.05 22.30
C TYR A 456 -6.95 4.75 21.20
N GLY A 457 -6.80 6.06 21.00
CA GLY A 457 -7.50 6.80 19.94
C GLY A 457 -9.02 6.93 20.14
N THR A 458 -9.52 6.77 21.36
CA THR A 458 -10.98 6.83 21.66
C THR A 458 -11.48 8.23 22.04
N VAL A 459 -10.56 9.21 22.16
CA VAL A 459 -10.84 10.61 22.47
C VAL A 459 -9.88 11.53 21.70
N GLY A 460 -10.23 12.80 21.51
CA GLY A 460 -9.42 13.76 20.74
C GLY A 460 -9.59 13.61 19.22
N LYS A 461 -8.50 13.73 18.44
CA LYS A 461 -8.51 13.55 16.96
C LYS A 461 -8.79 12.11 16.50
N MET A 462 -9.11 11.19 17.42
CA MET A 462 -9.32 9.76 17.16
C MET A 462 -8.16 9.08 16.43
N PHE A 463 -6.92 9.51 16.72
CA PHE A 463 -5.70 8.96 16.14
C PHE A 463 -5.09 7.91 17.06
N SER A 464 -4.94 6.67 16.59
CA SER A 464 -4.29 5.59 17.33
C SER A 464 -2.77 5.68 17.14
N TYR A 465 -2.06 6.18 18.15
CA TYR A 465 -0.60 6.28 18.11
C TYR A 465 0.07 4.90 17.94
N PRO A 466 1.02 4.72 17.02
CA PRO A 466 1.78 3.48 16.93
C PRO A 466 2.65 3.28 18.17
N ALA A 467 3.03 2.04 18.44
CA ALA A 467 4.00 1.76 19.49
C ALA A 467 5.35 2.43 19.16
N LYS A 468 6.07 2.92 20.17
CA LYS A 468 7.36 3.58 19.93
C LYS A 468 8.40 2.54 19.49
N ASN A 469 9.01 2.74 18.33
CA ASN A 469 10.19 1.99 17.90
C ASN A 469 11.46 2.41 18.67
N CYS A 470 12.54 1.61 18.58
CA CYS A 470 13.77 1.88 19.32
C CYS A 470 14.42 3.22 18.93
N THR A 471 14.35 3.60 17.65
CA THR A 471 14.94 4.86 17.17
C THR A 471 14.24 6.08 17.76
N THR A 472 12.92 6.01 17.99
CA THR A 472 12.17 7.05 18.71
C THR A 472 12.53 7.08 20.19
N ILE A 473 12.60 5.93 20.85
CA ILE A 473 12.94 5.83 22.28
C ILE A 473 14.37 6.30 22.57
N LEU A 474 15.31 6.07 21.64
CA LEU A 474 16.70 6.52 21.75
C LEU A 474 16.85 8.05 21.70
N LYS A 475 15.86 8.77 21.12
CA LYS A 475 15.85 10.23 21.07
C LYS A 475 15.25 10.86 22.34
N ASP A 476 14.62 10.08 23.21
CA ASP A 476 14.04 10.59 24.46
C ASP A 476 15.17 10.92 25.46
N ASN A 477 15.08 12.09 26.10
CA ASN A 477 16.01 12.54 27.14
C ASN A 477 15.32 12.54 28.52
N PRO A 478 15.28 11.41 29.24
CA PRO A 478 14.59 11.29 30.52
C PRO A 478 15.29 12.12 31.61
N GLY A 479 14.50 12.80 32.46
CA GLY A 479 15.01 13.49 33.64
C GLY A 479 15.37 12.54 34.79
N PRO A 480 15.96 13.03 35.90
CA PRO A 480 16.46 12.19 37.00
C PRO A 480 15.42 11.29 37.69
N LEU A 481 14.14 11.64 37.59
CA LEU A 481 13.01 10.92 38.18
C LEU A 481 12.16 10.18 37.12
N ASP A 482 12.61 10.18 35.87
CA ASP A 482 11.96 9.53 34.75
C ASP A 482 12.61 8.17 34.47
N TYR A 483 11.77 7.16 34.21
CA TYR A 483 12.18 5.78 33.96
C TYR A 483 11.99 5.34 32.50
N HIS A 484 11.64 6.27 31.61
CA HIS A 484 11.45 6.02 30.18
C HIS A 484 12.75 6.22 29.40
N GLY A 485 12.75 5.98 28.09
CA GLY A 485 13.94 5.97 27.25
C GLY A 485 14.56 4.58 27.11
N CYS A 486 15.72 4.53 26.46
CA CYS A 486 16.49 3.30 26.25
C CYS A 486 17.55 3.16 27.35
N PRO A 487 17.50 2.12 28.21
CA PRO A 487 18.44 1.96 29.30
C PRO A 487 19.89 1.78 28.81
N PHE A 488 20.07 1.19 27.63
CA PHE A 488 21.38 1.01 26.99
C PHE A 488 21.95 2.30 26.37
N SER A 489 21.26 3.43 26.53
CA SER A 489 21.75 4.75 26.10
C SER A 489 21.70 5.78 27.23
N THR A 490 20.80 5.62 28.20
CA THR A 490 20.53 6.65 29.22
C THR A 490 21.09 6.31 30.60
N LEU A 491 21.33 5.05 30.91
CA LEU A 491 21.86 4.66 32.23
C LEU A 491 23.39 4.77 32.28
N ASP A 492 23.92 5.09 33.45
CA ASP A 492 25.36 5.00 33.73
C ASP A 492 25.75 3.54 34.04
N TYR A 493 27.07 3.28 34.12
CA TYR A 493 27.62 1.94 34.41
C TYR A 493 27.00 1.29 35.64
N ASN A 494 26.90 2.03 36.76
CA ASN A 494 26.43 1.47 38.01
C ASN A 494 24.95 1.08 37.93
N ARG A 495 24.12 1.94 37.32
CA ARG A 495 22.70 1.70 37.14
C ARG A 495 22.42 0.57 36.17
N ILE A 496 23.12 0.50 35.03
CA ILE A 496 22.90 -0.59 34.07
C ILE A 496 23.34 -1.93 34.67
N MET A 497 24.45 -1.98 35.41
CA MET A 497 24.88 -3.20 36.11
C MET A 497 23.86 -3.66 37.15
N PHE A 498 23.31 -2.73 37.94
CA PHE A 498 22.22 -3.03 38.87
C PHE A 498 21.01 -3.66 38.16
N GLU A 499 20.55 -3.06 37.06
CA GLU A 499 19.40 -3.56 36.31
C GLU A 499 19.67 -4.91 35.64
N LEU A 500 20.87 -5.12 35.09
CA LEU A 500 21.26 -6.41 34.50
C LEU A 500 21.32 -7.52 35.57
N LYS A 501 21.86 -7.22 36.76
CA LYS A 501 21.90 -8.17 37.88
C LYS A 501 20.51 -8.48 38.42
N ARG A 502 19.62 -7.49 38.52
CA ARG A 502 18.21 -7.70 38.89
C ARG A 502 17.50 -8.66 37.92
N ASN A 503 17.95 -8.69 36.66
CA ASN A 503 17.43 -9.58 35.62
C ASN A 503 18.29 -10.85 35.44
N ASN A 504 19.08 -11.24 36.44
CA ASN A 504 19.86 -12.49 36.48
C ASN A 504 20.87 -12.68 35.34
N ILE A 505 21.43 -11.58 34.81
CA ILE A 505 22.47 -11.65 33.79
C ILE A 505 23.84 -11.96 34.44
N ASN A 506 24.55 -12.94 33.89
CA ASN A 506 25.87 -13.34 34.40
C ASN A 506 26.94 -12.27 34.12
N ASP A 507 28.08 -12.33 34.82
CA ASP A 507 29.13 -11.31 34.71
C ASP A 507 29.76 -11.22 33.33
N ASN A 508 29.82 -12.32 32.57
CA ASN A 508 30.37 -12.30 31.23
C ASN A 508 29.47 -11.50 30.28
N ASP A 509 28.18 -11.83 30.25
CA ASP A 509 27.19 -11.17 29.42
C ASP A 509 27.03 -9.69 29.82
N CYS A 510 27.11 -9.37 31.11
CA CYS A 510 27.14 -7.98 31.57
C CYS A 510 28.28 -7.18 30.94
N ARG A 511 29.50 -7.74 30.90
CA ARG A 511 30.67 -7.09 30.27
C ARG A 511 30.46 -6.90 28.77
N GLU A 512 29.89 -7.89 28.10
CA GLU A 512 29.65 -7.81 26.65
C GLU A 512 28.57 -6.81 26.26
N ILE A 513 27.50 -6.74 27.05
CA ILE A 513 26.43 -5.75 26.91
C ILE A 513 26.99 -4.34 27.15
N TRP A 514 27.78 -4.16 28.21
CA TRP A 514 28.43 -2.89 28.50
C TRP A 514 29.35 -2.44 27.37
N ASN A 515 30.18 -3.35 26.82
CA ASN A 515 31.07 -3.01 25.71
C ASN A 515 30.29 -2.52 24.47
N SER A 516 29.16 -3.15 24.14
CA SER A 516 28.29 -2.66 23.05
C SER A 516 27.70 -1.28 23.37
N MET A 517 27.26 -1.08 24.60
CA MET A 517 26.70 0.19 25.08
C MET A 517 27.73 1.34 25.08
N SER A 518 28.95 1.10 25.55
CA SER A 518 30.03 2.11 25.57
C SER A 518 30.48 2.54 24.18
N ASN A 519 30.25 1.70 23.16
CA ASN A 519 30.48 2.03 21.76
C ASN A 519 29.28 2.71 21.08
N GLY A 520 28.25 3.10 21.83
CA GLY A 520 27.04 3.74 21.30
C GLY A 520 26.09 2.79 20.57
N LEU A 521 26.30 1.47 20.64
CA LEU A 521 25.51 0.46 19.94
C LEU A 521 24.37 -0.07 20.81
N ALA A 522 23.46 0.81 21.21
CA ALA A 522 22.39 0.50 22.17
C ALA A 522 21.47 -0.66 21.73
N GLN A 523 21.14 -0.75 20.45
CA GLN A 523 20.28 -1.82 19.92
C GLN A 523 20.98 -3.18 19.88
N VAL A 524 22.30 -3.19 19.65
CA VAL A 524 23.14 -4.40 19.72
C VAL A 524 23.26 -4.85 21.18
N ALA A 525 23.46 -3.91 22.12
CA ALA A 525 23.43 -4.21 23.55
C ALA A 525 22.08 -4.83 23.98
N CYS A 526 20.96 -4.34 23.45
CA CYS A 526 19.64 -4.94 23.68
C CYS A 526 19.52 -6.36 23.08
N ALA A 527 20.13 -6.61 21.92
CA ALA A 527 20.15 -7.94 21.31
C ALA A 527 20.98 -8.93 22.13
N LYS A 528 22.15 -8.50 22.64
CA LYS A 528 22.94 -9.30 23.59
C LYS A 528 22.18 -9.62 24.87
N TYR A 529 21.45 -8.65 25.42
CA TYR A 529 20.55 -8.87 26.55
C TYR A 529 19.44 -9.90 26.22
N PHE A 530 18.82 -9.81 25.04
CA PHE A 530 17.85 -10.82 24.57
C PHE A 530 18.49 -12.22 24.52
N ASN A 531 19.69 -12.33 23.96
CA ASN A 531 20.41 -13.58 23.80
C ASN A 531 20.76 -14.22 25.14
N ALA A 532 21.20 -13.42 26.11
CA ALA A 532 21.50 -13.89 27.46
C ALA A 532 20.27 -14.48 28.17
N ILE A 533 19.09 -13.87 28.00
CA ILE A 533 17.84 -14.36 28.61
C ILE A 533 17.28 -15.58 27.89
N HIS A 534 17.30 -15.56 26.56
CA HIS A 534 16.59 -16.54 25.73
C HIS A 534 17.46 -17.65 25.17
N LYS A 535 18.79 -17.59 25.39
CA LYS A 535 19.78 -18.49 24.77
C LYS A 535 19.60 -18.52 23.24
N SER A 536 19.42 -17.34 22.66
CA SER A 536 19.19 -17.11 21.22
C SER A 536 20.40 -16.43 20.57
N THR A 537 20.36 -16.29 19.24
CA THR A 537 21.38 -15.60 18.43
C THR A 537 20.72 -14.49 17.61
N GLU A 538 20.28 -13.43 18.28
CA GLU A 538 19.79 -12.20 17.64
C GLU A 538 20.92 -11.18 17.50
N ASP A 539 21.06 -10.58 16.31
CA ASP A 539 22.10 -9.57 16.04
C ASP A 539 21.66 -8.15 16.41
N LEU A 540 20.37 -7.83 16.27
CA LEU A 540 19.86 -6.47 16.39
C LEU A 540 18.38 -6.44 16.79
N ILE A 541 18.01 -5.52 17.70
CA ILE A 541 16.61 -5.26 18.07
C ILE A 541 16.19 -3.84 17.67
N SER A 542 15.18 -3.73 16.80
CA SER A 542 14.68 -2.46 16.27
C SER A 542 13.41 -1.92 16.93
N HIS A 543 12.66 -2.76 17.66
CA HIS A 543 11.38 -2.37 18.25
C HIS A 543 11.06 -3.16 19.54
N PRO A 544 10.60 -2.52 20.63
CA PRO A 544 10.27 -3.23 21.89
C PRO A 544 9.18 -4.30 21.74
N ASN A 545 8.11 -4.02 21.01
CA ASN A 545 7.07 -5.02 20.75
C ASN A 545 7.55 -6.19 19.86
N LEU A 546 8.52 -5.98 18.94
CA LEU A 546 9.11 -7.09 18.18
C LEU A 546 9.97 -7.98 19.07
N TYR A 547 10.75 -7.39 20.00
CA TYR A 547 11.44 -8.14 21.06
C TYR A 547 10.45 -9.05 21.80
N PHE A 548 9.32 -8.49 22.23
CA PHE A 548 8.29 -9.25 22.95
C PHE A 548 7.75 -10.42 22.13
N GLU A 549 7.34 -10.19 20.88
CA GLU A 549 6.81 -11.24 20.00
C GLU A 549 7.84 -12.35 19.75
N ARG A 550 9.11 -11.98 19.57
CA ARG A 550 10.18 -12.95 19.37
C ARG A 550 10.40 -13.82 20.61
N SER A 551 10.46 -13.19 21.78
CA SER A 551 10.53 -13.89 23.07
C SER A 551 9.38 -14.90 23.25
N GLN A 552 8.16 -14.48 22.92
CA GLN A 552 6.98 -15.33 23.04
C GLN A 552 6.99 -16.50 22.06
N THR A 553 7.51 -16.28 20.86
CA THR A 553 7.65 -17.34 19.84
C THR A 553 8.62 -18.42 20.33
N LEU A 554 9.77 -18.03 20.89
CA LEU A 554 10.75 -18.97 21.43
C LEU A 554 10.21 -19.81 22.59
N LYS A 555 9.37 -19.21 23.46
CA LYS A 555 8.75 -19.95 24.57
C LYS A 555 7.77 -21.01 24.09
N LEU A 556 6.92 -20.67 23.12
CA LEU A 556 5.99 -21.64 22.52
C LEU A 556 6.72 -22.84 21.89
N THR A 557 7.88 -22.62 21.27
CA THR A 557 8.69 -23.72 20.71
C THR A 557 9.33 -24.61 21.78
N VAL A 558 9.77 -24.04 22.91
CA VAL A 558 10.38 -24.81 24.01
C VAL A 558 9.33 -25.64 24.76
N ASP A 559 8.11 -25.13 24.91
CA ASP A 559 7.03 -25.83 25.58
C ASP A 559 6.53 -27.04 24.76
N CYS A 560 6.50 -26.99 23.41
CA CYS A 560 6.14 -28.18 22.62
C CYS A 560 7.20 -29.31 22.72
N CYS A 561 8.46 -29.00 22.99
CA CYS A 561 9.53 -30.01 23.19
C CYS A 561 9.47 -30.73 24.55
N LYS A 562 8.88 -30.13 25.60
CA LYS A 562 8.78 -30.75 26.94
C LYS A 562 7.59 -31.72 27.08
N CYS A 563 6.67 -31.73 26.13
CA CYS A 563 5.50 -32.62 26.11
C CYS A 563 5.84 -34.06 25.63
N GLY A 564 7.10 -34.33 25.29
CA GLY A 564 7.54 -35.56 24.59
C GLY A 564 7.75 -36.81 25.45
N ASP A 565 7.77 -36.71 26.78
CA ASP A 565 8.25 -37.81 27.66
C ASP A 565 7.13 -38.73 28.21
N ASN A 566 5.97 -38.82 27.56
CA ASN A 566 4.94 -39.80 27.91
C ASN A 566 4.45 -40.55 26.66
N GLU A 567 4.81 -41.83 26.57
CA GLU A 567 4.65 -42.70 25.38
C GLU A 567 3.19 -42.87 24.87
N ASN A 568 2.17 -42.54 25.67
CA ASN A 568 0.77 -42.69 25.27
C ASN A 568 0.14 -41.50 24.51
N ASN A 569 0.81 -40.34 24.41
CA ASN A 569 0.26 -39.17 23.69
C ASN A 569 0.82 -38.97 22.26
N GLN A 570 1.69 -39.86 21.78
CA GLN A 570 2.34 -39.72 20.47
C GLN A 570 1.38 -39.78 19.25
N LYS A 571 0.14 -40.25 19.42
CA LYS A 571 -0.85 -40.29 18.31
C LYS A 571 -1.72 -39.03 18.18
N LEU A 572 -1.82 -38.19 19.22
CA LEU A 572 -2.59 -36.94 19.17
C LEU A 572 -1.73 -35.69 18.90
N CYS A 573 -0.44 -35.72 19.22
CA CYS A 573 0.45 -34.57 19.03
C CYS A 573 1.00 -34.42 17.59
N LYS A 574 0.97 -35.48 16.78
CA LYS A 574 1.49 -35.48 15.39
C LYS A 574 0.65 -34.72 14.36
N LYS A 575 -0.46 -34.09 14.76
CA LYS A 575 -1.28 -33.23 13.87
C LYS A 575 -1.15 -31.72 14.13
N GLY A 576 -0.37 -31.29 15.14
CA GLY A 576 -0.33 -29.86 15.55
C GLY A 576 1.04 -29.24 15.82
N CYS A 577 2.12 -30.02 15.90
CA CYS A 577 3.48 -29.49 16.06
C CYS A 577 4.41 -30.13 15.00
N ALA A 578 4.40 -29.56 13.80
CA ALA A 578 5.58 -29.52 12.95
C ALA A 578 5.90 -28.04 12.75
N PRO A 579 7.15 -27.58 12.94
CA PRO A 579 7.56 -26.30 12.40
C PRO A 579 7.56 -26.49 10.88
N GLU A 580 6.59 -25.89 10.20
CA GLU A 580 6.69 -25.63 8.76
C GLU A 580 7.81 -24.58 8.60
N TRP A 581 8.89 -24.96 7.92
CA TRP A 581 10.06 -24.11 7.66
C TRP A 581 9.73 -23.04 6.62
#